data_AF-A0A931QRP2-F1
#
_entry.id   AF-A0A931QRP2-F1
#
_cell.length_a   1.000
_cell.length_b   1.000
_cell.length_c   1.000
_cell.angle_alpha   90.00
_cell.angle_beta   90.00
_cell.angle_gamma   90.00
#
_symmetry.space_group_name_H-M   'P 1'
#
loop_
_entity.id
_entity.type
_entity.pdbx_description
1 polymer ?
#
loop_
_entity_poly.entity_id
_entity_poly.type
_entity_poly.pdbx_seq_one_letter_code
_entity_poly.pdbx_strand_id
1 'polypeptide(L)'
;MILSYLGRVNIAVNLVKQQYPSSKLYEVDGLATKGATTDWKDVDSLKAVFTAGNNDTAIVKSTGWGEWGKVDYVHEPWLEDVVVPWPVDLELSDAVDLMRKAGYTLPFGAVTLRWPLYPGVKEPYYIFTLTNGTHVFVGCYDKSVSVHN
;
A
#
# COMPACT_ATOMS: atom_id res chain seq x y z
N MET A 1 18.09 5.95 11.15
CA MET A 1 17.98 5.15 9.91
C MET A 1 16.51 5.17 9.51
N ILE A 2 16.18 5.64 8.30
CA ILE A 2 14.80 5.59 7.79
C ILE A 2 14.61 4.18 7.20
N LEU A 3 13.61 3.44 7.68
CA LEU A 3 13.24 2.15 7.09
C LEU A 3 12.67 2.36 5.69
N SER A 4 12.94 1.44 4.77
CA SER A 4 12.27 1.44 3.45
C SER A 4 10.77 1.22 3.60
N TYR A 5 9.99 1.56 2.58
CA TYR A 5 8.55 1.35 2.59
C TYR A 5 8.21 -0.13 2.77
N LEU A 6 8.79 -1.02 1.95
CA LEU A 6 8.57 -2.46 2.09
C LEU A 6 9.09 -3.00 3.43
N GLY A 7 10.17 -2.43 3.97
CA GLY A 7 10.66 -2.73 5.31
C GLY A 7 9.62 -2.44 6.40
N ARG A 8 8.94 -1.29 6.32
CA ARG A 8 7.85 -0.94 7.24
C ARG A 8 6.66 -1.90 7.11
N VAL A 9 6.27 -2.25 5.89
CA VAL A 9 5.18 -3.20 5.63
C VAL A 9 5.53 -4.61 6.14
N ASN A 10 6.78 -5.06 5.98
CA ASN A 10 7.24 -6.34 6.52
C ASN A 10 7.09 -6.43 8.05
N ILE A 11 7.30 -5.32 8.77
CA ILE A 11 7.03 -5.28 10.22
C ILE A 11 5.54 -5.52 10.50
N ALA A 12 4.63 -4.88 9.74
CA ALA A 12 3.20 -5.10 9.86
C ALA A 12 2.81 -6.56 9.60
N VAL A 13 3.32 -7.13 8.51
CA VAL A 13 3.07 -8.53 8.12
C VAL A 13 3.48 -9.48 9.25
N ASN A 14 4.67 -9.28 9.82
CA ASN A 14 5.16 -10.12 10.92
C ASN A 14 4.33 -9.94 12.19
N LEU A 15 3.93 -8.70 12.52
CA LEU A 15 3.09 -8.41 13.68
C LEU A 15 1.70 -9.07 13.57
N VAL A 16 1.04 -8.97 12.41
CA VAL A 16 -0.27 -9.60 12.20
C VAL A 16 -0.15 -11.12 12.20
N LYS A 17 0.89 -11.69 11.60
CA LYS A 17 1.12 -13.15 11.60
C LYS A 17 1.34 -13.75 12.99
N GLN A 18 1.79 -12.97 13.97
CA GLN A 18 1.89 -13.45 15.36
C GLN A 18 0.52 -13.75 15.98
N GLN A 19 -0.52 -12.99 15.60
CA GLN A 19 -1.88 -13.18 16.10
C GLN A 19 -2.73 -14.04 15.16
N TYR A 20 -2.51 -13.91 13.85
CA TYR A 20 -3.23 -14.59 12.78
C TYR A 20 -2.23 -15.24 11.82
N PRO A 21 -1.72 -16.46 12.11
CA PRO A 21 -0.63 -17.07 11.34
C PRO A 21 -0.90 -17.31 9.85
N SER A 22 -2.18 -17.48 9.49
CA SER A 22 -2.63 -17.64 8.11
C SER A 22 -2.97 -16.33 7.39
N SER A 23 -2.73 -15.18 8.04
CA SER A 23 -3.01 -13.86 7.48
C SER A 23 -2.25 -13.61 6.19
N LYS A 24 -2.93 -12.95 5.26
CA LYS A 24 -2.40 -12.51 3.97
C LYS A 24 -2.76 -11.04 3.78
N LEU A 25 -1.87 -10.29 3.12
CA LEU A 25 -2.02 -8.86 2.90
C LEU A 25 -3.06 -8.58 1.82
N TYR A 26 -3.99 -7.66 2.08
CA TYR A 26 -4.92 -7.12 1.09
C TYR A 26 -4.43 -5.78 0.53
N GLU A 27 -4.19 -4.81 1.40
CA GLU A 27 -3.81 -3.47 1.01
C GLU A 27 -2.90 -2.79 2.05
N VAL A 28 -2.15 -1.79 1.58
CA VAL A 28 -1.46 -0.83 2.45
C VAL A 28 -1.73 0.58 1.94
N ASP A 29 -2.48 1.35 2.72
CA ASP A 29 -2.64 2.78 2.50
C ASP A 29 -1.47 3.55 3.12
N GLY A 30 -0.87 4.43 2.35
CA GLY A 30 0.13 5.39 2.78
C GLY A 30 -0.34 6.82 2.60
N LEU A 31 -0.09 7.67 3.61
CA LEU A 31 -0.43 9.08 3.60
C LEU A 31 0.78 9.96 3.87
N ALA A 32 0.86 11.08 3.16
CA ALA A 32 1.77 12.18 3.50
C ALA A 32 1.05 13.18 4.43
N THR A 33 1.18 13.00 5.75
CA THR A 33 0.32 13.72 6.72
C THR A 33 0.58 15.22 6.82
N LYS A 34 1.72 15.69 6.32
CA LYS A 34 2.08 17.13 6.28
C LYS A 34 1.59 17.86 5.02
N GLY A 35 0.90 17.16 4.12
CA GLY A 35 0.42 17.68 2.85
C GLY A 35 0.99 16.91 1.66
N ALA A 36 0.44 17.22 0.48
CA ALA A 36 0.86 16.56 -0.75
C ALA A 36 2.36 16.79 -1.03
N THR A 37 3.03 15.74 -1.47
CA THR A 37 4.50 15.68 -1.59
C THR A 37 4.94 15.16 -2.96
N THR A 38 6.21 15.38 -3.27
CA THR A 38 6.89 14.71 -4.39
C THR A 38 7.91 13.67 -3.93
N ASP A 39 8.21 13.58 -2.64
CA ASP A 39 9.16 12.65 -2.04
C ASP A 39 8.42 11.52 -1.33
N TRP A 40 8.75 10.27 -1.67
CA TRP A 40 8.18 9.09 -1.03
C TRP A 40 8.48 9.04 0.48
N LYS A 41 9.55 9.69 0.94
CA LYS A 41 9.92 9.77 2.36
C LYS A 41 8.96 10.63 3.17
N ASP A 42 8.06 11.38 2.55
CA ASP A 42 7.03 12.09 3.27
C ASP A 42 5.78 11.24 3.53
N VAL A 43 5.71 10.02 2.97
CA VAL A 43 4.66 9.03 3.30
C VAL A 43 4.95 8.47 4.70
N ASP A 44 4.48 9.17 5.72
CA ASP A 44 4.84 8.94 7.12
C ASP A 44 3.80 8.14 7.91
N SER A 45 2.57 8.00 7.40
CA SER A 45 1.53 7.16 8.00
C SER A 45 1.18 5.97 7.10
N LEU A 46 1.01 4.79 7.71
CA LEU A 46 0.56 3.58 7.02
C LEU A 46 -0.64 2.95 7.73
N LYS A 47 -1.58 2.39 6.97
CA LYS A 47 -2.61 1.46 7.44
C LYS A 47 -2.52 0.20 6.57
N ALA A 48 -2.26 -0.95 7.16
CA ALA A 48 -2.19 -2.23 6.47
C ALA A 48 -3.40 -3.09 6.85
N VAL A 49 -3.96 -3.77 5.85
CA VAL A 49 -5.17 -4.59 5.98
C VAL A 49 -4.86 -6.03 5.56
N PHE A 50 -5.33 -6.99 6.34
CA PHE A 50 -5.02 -8.41 6.19
C PHE A 50 -6.27 -9.27 6.38
N THR A 51 -6.21 -10.51 5.88
CA THR A 51 -7.13 -11.57 6.30
C THR A 51 -6.91 -11.94 7.77
N ALA A 52 -7.98 -12.23 8.51
CA ALA A 52 -7.94 -12.73 9.89
C ALA A 52 -8.52 -14.15 10.06
N GLY A 53 -8.83 -14.84 8.95
CA GLY A 53 -9.55 -16.13 8.95
C GLY A 53 -11.06 -15.94 8.88
N ASN A 54 -11.84 -16.98 8.56
CA ASN A 54 -13.32 -16.95 8.49
C ASN A 54 -13.94 -15.77 7.71
N ASN A 55 -13.23 -15.26 6.69
CA ASN A 55 -13.63 -14.08 5.93
C ASN A 55 -13.66 -12.77 6.75
N ASP A 56 -12.90 -12.71 7.85
CA ASP A 56 -12.70 -11.53 8.70
C ASP A 56 -11.42 -10.76 8.34
N THR A 57 -11.30 -9.57 8.91
CA THR A 57 -10.25 -8.61 8.60
C THR A 57 -9.42 -8.26 9.84
N ALA A 58 -8.11 -8.14 9.66
CA ALA A 58 -7.19 -7.56 10.64
C ALA A 58 -6.60 -6.27 10.07
N ILE A 59 -6.66 -5.19 10.84
CA ILE A 59 -6.14 -3.87 10.46
C ILE A 59 -5.07 -3.47 11.46
N VAL A 60 -3.96 -2.93 10.97
CA VAL A 60 -2.95 -2.34 11.83
C VAL A 60 -2.48 -1.02 11.25
N LYS A 61 -2.22 -0.05 12.12
CA LYS A 61 -1.82 1.30 11.73
C LYS A 61 -0.44 1.61 12.27
N SER A 62 0.36 2.29 11.47
CA SER A 62 1.66 2.77 11.87
C SER A 62 1.54 4.12 12.56
N THR A 63 2.17 4.24 13.73
CA THR A 63 2.24 5.48 14.52
C THR A 63 3.56 6.22 14.30
N GLY A 64 4.39 5.79 13.34
CA GLY A 64 5.69 6.40 13.03
C GLY A 64 6.50 5.64 11.99
N TRP A 65 7.83 5.79 12.03
CA TRP A 65 8.75 5.17 11.06
C TRP A 65 9.17 3.76 11.47
N GLY A 66 8.19 2.84 11.53
CA GLY A 66 8.41 1.42 11.86
C GLY A 66 7.68 0.92 13.10
N GLU A 67 7.08 1.84 13.86
CA GLU A 67 6.19 1.50 14.97
C GLU A 67 4.78 1.25 14.45
N TRP A 68 4.20 0.13 14.88
CA TRP A 68 2.85 -0.27 14.56
C TRP A 68 2.06 -0.38 15.86
N GLY A 69 0.81 0.10 15.83
CA GLY A 69 -0.12 -0.04 16.93
C GLY A 69 -0.60 -1.47 17.12
N LYS A 70 -1.61 -1.64 17.96
CA LYS A 70 -2.31 -2.93 18.12
C LYS A 70 -2.98 -3.35 16.81
N VAL A 71 -3.09 -4.67 16.62
CA VAL A 71 -3.91 -5.25 15.55
C VAL A 71 -5.37 -5.14 15.98
N ASP A 72 -6.17 -4.45 15.17
CA ASP A 72 -7.60 -4.34 15.33
C ASP A 72 -8.29 -5.43 14.48
N TYR A 73 -9.11 -6.25 15.13
CA TYR A 73 -9.92 -7.27 14.47
C TYR A 73 -11.28 -6.71 14.09
N VAL A 74 -11.75 -7.05 12.89
CA VAL A 74 -13.04 -6.66 12.34
C VAL A 74 -13.74 -7.92 11.83
N HIS A 75 -14.94 -8.20 12.35
CA HIS A 75 -15.75 -9.36 11.98
C HIS A 75 -16.53 -9.13 10.67
N GLU A 76 -15.82 -8.66 9.65
CA GLU A 76 -16.38 -8.38 8.32
C GLU A 76 -15.31 -8.64 7.26
N PRO A 77 -15.71 -9.03 6.04
CA PRO A 77 -14.78 -9.18 4.93
C PRO A 77 -14.25 -7.84 4.44
N TRP A 78 -13.00 -7.89 3.99
CA TRP A 78 -12.45 -6.86 3.12
C TRP A 78 -12.88 -7.14 1.68
N LEU A 79 -13.67 -6.24 1.10
CA LEU A 79 -14.20 -6.36 -0.26
C LEU A 79 -13.33 -5.56 -1.25
N GLU A 80 -13.58 -5.73 -2.55
CA GLU A 80 -12.95 -4.98 -3.65
C GLU A 80 -11.46 -5.24 -3.92
N ASP A 81 -10.77 -6.03 -3.08
CA ASP A 81 -9.36 -6.38 -3.29
C ASP A 81 -9.09 -7.89 -3.28
N VAL A 82 -8.11 -8.28 -4.09
CA VAL A 82 -7.48 -9.61 -4.07
C VAL A 82 -6.29 -9.58 -3.09
N VAL A 83 -5.96 -10.74 -2.52
CA VAL A 83 -4.74 -10.90 -1.73
C VAL A 83 -3.51 -10.52 -2.57
N VAL A 84 -2.69 -9.62 -2.04
CA VAL A 84 -1.37 -9.27 -2.59
C VAL A 84 -0.41 -10.43 -2.27
N PRO A 85 0.24 -11.05 -3.29
CA PRO A 85 1.30 -12.03 -3.08
C PRO A 85 2.51 -11.32 -2.48
N TRP A 86 2.57 -11.28 -1.15
CA TRP A 86 3.64 -10.64 -0.42
C TRP A 86 4.85 -11.60 -0.24
N PRO A 87 6.11 -11.13 -0.41
CA PRO A 87 6.52 -9.76 -0.73
C PRO A 87 6.41 -9.40 -2.22
N VAL A 88 6.18 -8.11 -2.49
CA VAL A 88 6.38 -7.51 -3.82
C VAL A 88 7.83 -7.02 -3.97
N ASP A 89 8.33 -6.90 -5.19
CA ASP A 89 9.75 -6.57 -5.49
C ASP A 89 9.95 -5.14 -6.05
N LEU A 90 8.91 -4.30 -5.97
CA LEU A 90 8.99 -2.88 -6.36
C LEU A 90 8.93 -2.02 -5.11
N GLU A 91 9.99 -1.24 -4.83
CA GLU A 91 9.97 -0.27 -3.72
C GLU A 91 9.15 0.97 -4.07
N LEU A 92 8.63 1.66 -3.04
CA LEU A 92 7.84 2.88 -3.25
C LEU A 92 8.67 3.98 -3.93
N SER A 93 9.98 4.07 -3.64
CA SER A 93 10.88 5.02 -4.30
C SER A 93 10.91 4.80 -5.81
N ASP A 94 11.00 3.54 -6.23
CA ASP A 94 11.12 3.16 -7.63
C ASP A 94 9.77 3.36 -8.35
N ALA A 95 8.67 3.10 -7.66
CA ALA A 95 7.33 3.39 -8.16
C ALA A 95 7.11 4.89 -8.39
N VAL A 96 7.59 5.75 -7.48
CA VAL A 96 7.59 7.21 -7.67
C VAL A 96 8.43 7.59 -8.89
N ASP A 97 9.65 7.06 -9.02
CA ASP A 97 10.52 7.35 -10.16
C ASP A 97 9.89 6.94 -11.50
N LEU A 98 9.25 5.78 -11.56
CA LEU A 98 8.51 5.31 -12.75
C LEU A 98 7.35 6.26 -13.10
N MET A 99 6.53 6.62 -12.11
CA MET A 99 5.44 7.59 -12.29
C MET A 99 5.97 8.93 -12.83
N ARG A 100 7.06 9.46 -12.26
CA ARG A 100 7.67 10.73 -12.70
C ARG A 100 8.21 10.62 -14.12
N LYS A 101 8.90 9.52 -14.46
CA LYS A 101 9.44 9.26 -15.79
C LYS A 101 8.34 9.16 -16.86
N ALA A 102 7.15 8.70 -16.49
CA ALA A 102 5.97 8.69 -17.35
C ALA A 102 5.30 10.07 -17.53
N GLY A 103 5.82 11.13 -16.89
CA GLY A 103 5.35 12.51 -17.04
C GLY A 103 4.38 12.98 -15.96
N TYR A 104 4.01 12.13 -15.01
CA TYR A 104 3.11 12.49 -13.91
C TYR A 104 3.91 13.12 -12.77
N THR A 105 4.09 14.45 -12.80
CA THR A 105 4.99 15.19 -11.89
C THR A 105 4.29 15.96 -10.76
N LEU A 106 2.95 15.95 -10.71
CA LEU A 106 2.20 16.61 -9.64
C LEU A 106 2.44 15.95 -8.27
N PRO A 107 2.39 16.71 -7.17
CA PRO A 107 2.45 16.13 -5.83
C PRO A 107 1.32 15.12 -5.58
N PHE A 108 1.56 14.14 -4.71
CA PHE A 108 0.56 13.16 -4.27
C PHE A 108 0.34 13.27 -2.76
N GLY A 109 -0.90 13.09 -2.31
CA GLY A 109 -1.24 13.09 -0.88
C GLY A 109 -1.34 11.68 -0.28
N ALA A 110 -1.59 10.69 -1.13
CA ALA A 110 -1.78 9.31 -0.75
C ALA A 110 -1.19 8.36 -1.80
N VAL A 111 -0.77 7.18 -1.34
CA VAL A 111 -0.41 6.04 -2.18
C VAL A 111 -0.94 4.76 -1.57
N THR A 112 -1.63 3.94 -2.35
CA THR A 112 -2.13 2.64 -1.88
C THR A 112 -1.44 1.52 -2.64
N LEU A 113 -0.85 0.57 -1.93
CA LEU A 113 -0.42 -0.71 -2.49
C LEU A 113 -1.57 -1.70 -2.35
N ARG A 114 -2.19 -2.12 -3.46
CA ARG A 114 -3.28 -3.12 -3.45
C ARG A 114 -3.37 -3.88 -4.77
N TRP A 115 -4.12 -4.97 -4.78
CA TRP A 115 -4.52 -5.66 -6.00
C TRP A 115 -6.04 -5.54 -6.17
N PRO A 116 -6.53 -4.54 -6.95
CA PRO A 116 -7.96 -4.35 -7.16
C PRO A 116 -8.65 -5.57 -7.77
N LEU A 117 -9.83 -5.93 -7.25
CA LEU A 117 -10.72 -6.93 -7.83
C LEU A 117 -11.47 -6.32 -9.03
N TYR A 118 -10.78 -6.16 -10.16
CA TYR A 118 -11.36 -5.55 -11.36
C TYR A 118 -10.98 -6.32 -12.64
N PRO A 119 -11.89 -6.46 -13.63
CA PRO A 119 -11.58 -7.11 -14.90
C PRO A 119 -10.37 -6.48 -15.61
N GLY A 120 -9.38 -7.31 -15.96
CA GLY A 120 -8.19 -6.86 -16.67
C GLY A 120 -7.02 -6.42 -15.79
N VAL A 121 -7.23 -6.28 -14.47
CA VAL A 121 -6.17 -6.09 -13.48
C VAL A 121 -5.50 -7.43 -13.17
N LYS A 122 -4.19 -7.54 -13.42
CA LYS A 122 -3.45 -8.81 -13.37
C LYS A 122 -2.33 -8.86 -12.33
N GLU A 123 -2.11 -7.78 -11.61
CA GLU A 123 -1.06 -7.64 -10.62
C GLU A 123 -1.42 -6.61 -9.54
N PRO A 124 -0.68 -6.58 -8.42
CA PRO A 124 -0.72 -5.47 -7.48
C PRO A 124 -0.15 -4.19 -8.09
N TYR A 125 -0.66 -3.04 -7.64
CA TYR A 125 -0.23 -1.72 -8.07
C TYR A 125 0.07 -0.82 -6.86
N TYR A 126 1.04 0.08 -7.04
CA TYR A 126 1.05 1.35 -6.31
C TYR A 126 0.11 2.33 -7.01
N ILE A 127 -0.89 2.81 -6.29
CA ILE A 127 -1.90 3.74 -6.81
C ILE A 127 -1.71 5.08 -6.12
N PHE A 128 -1.19 6.05 -6.86
CA PHE A 128 -0.94 7.41 -6.38
C PHE A 128 -2.15 8.30 -6.61
N THR A 129 -2.59 9.03 -5.58
CA THR A 129 -3.61 10.06 -5.71
C THR A 129 -2.94 11.43 -5.79
N LEU A 130 -2.89 11.98 -7.00
CA LEU A 130 -2.27 13.28 -7.28
C LEU A 130 -3.17 14.44 -6.81
N THR A 131 -2.60 15.63 -6.62
CA THR A 131 -3.32 16.83 -6.15
C THR A 131 -4.47 17.29 -7.04
N ASN A 132 -4.47 16.90 -8.32
CA ASN A 132 -5.56 17.17 -9.26
C ASN A 132 -6.66 16.08 -9.27
N GLY A 133 -6.58 15.09 -8.38
CA GLY A 133 -7.52 13.97 -8.28
C GLY A 133 -7.23 12.81 -9.23
N THR A 134 -6.17 12.88 -10.06
CA THR A 134 -5.78 11.76 -10.93
C THR A 134 -5.23 10.59 -10.11
N HIS A 135 -5.67 9.38 -10.44
CA HIS A 135 -5.11 8.14 -9.91
C HIS A 135 -4.12 7.51 -10.89
N VAL A 136 -2.86 7.46 -10.51
CA VAL A 136 -1.78 6.86 -11.33
C VAL A 136 -1.41 5.50 -10.76
N PHE A 137 -1.46 4.48 -11.60
CA PHE A 137 -1.19 3.09 -11.26
C PHE A 137 0.20 2.72 -11.75
N VAL A 138 1.02 2.15 -10.88
CA VAL A 138 2.35 1.62 -11.20
C VAL A 138 2.40 0.14 -10.86
N GLY A 139 2.55 -0.72 -11.86
CA GLY A 139 2.52 -2.18 -11.72
C GLY A 139 3.73 -2.71 -10.94
N CYS A 140 3.49 -3.54 -9.93
CA CYS A 140 4.55 -4.10 -9.10
C CYS A 140 5.41 -5.15 -9.84
N TYR A 141 4.91 -5.77 -10.90
CA TYR A 141 5.58 -6.81 -11.68
C TYR A 141 6.03 -6.29 -13.04
N ASP A 142 5.11 -5.69 -13.82
CA ASP A 142 5.42 -5.25 -15.18
C ASP A 142 6.04 -3.84 -15.25
N LYS A 143 5.98 -3.10 -14.14
CA LYS A 143 6.50 -1.72 -13.99
C LYS A 143 5.85 -0.73 -14.96
N SER A 144 4.69 -1.08 -15.52
CA SER A 144 3.91 -0.21 -16.38
C SER A 144 3.29 0.92 -15.56
N VAL A 145 3.09 2.07 -16.22
CA VAL A 145 2.42 3.23 -15.64
C VAL A 145 1.16 3.52 -16.44
N SER A 146 0.02 3.60 -15.76
CA SER A 146 -1.28 3.86 -16.36
C SER A 146 -2.14 4.78 -15.49
N VAL A 147 -3.23 5.29 -16.05
CA VAL A 147 -4.21 6.13 -15.35
C VAL A 147 -5.57 5.51 -15.53
N HIS A 148 -6.32 5.44 -14.44
CA HIS A 148 -7.71 5.01 -14.45
C HIS A 148 -8.56 6.10 -13.77
N ASN A 149 -9.71 6.40 -14.38
CA ASN A 149 -10.71 7.34 -13.86
C ASN A 149 -11.83 6.58 -13.17
#